data_AF-A0A3C0G8L9-F1
#
_entry.id   AF-A0A3C0G8L9-F1
#
_cell.length_a   1.000
_cell.length_b   1.000
_cell.length_c   1.000
_cell.angle_alpha   90.00
_cell.angle_beta   90.00
_cell.angle_gamma   90.00
#
_symmetry.space_group_name_H-M   'P 1'
#
loop_
_entity.id
_entity.type
_entity.pdbx_description
1 polymer ?
#
loop_
_entity_poly.entity_id
_entity_poly.type
_entity_poly.pdbx_seq_one_letter_code
_entity_poly.pdbx_strand_id
1 'polypeptide(L)'
;MVSVSKSRLFFNYTDFYPNEELPPYPFNCNELTAPESHVSFCFSGMRGPNPCPQSIIQQIDLDLISYVKPNFNDGQCDGPHIFVPKVCGDCTVLGSNIQPDFWVE
;
A
#
# COMPACT_ATOMS: atom_id res chain seq x y z
N MET A 1 52.69 3.89 -11.59
CA MET A 1 51.27 4.27 -11.75
C MET A 1 50.43 3.17 -11.14
N VAL A 2 49.54 3.49 -10.19
CA VAL A 2 48.62 2.51 -9.59
C VAL A 2 47.29 2.63 -10.32
N SER A 3 46.88 1.57 -11.00
CA SER A 3 45.56 1.46 -11.62
C SER A 3 44.63 0.78 -10.62
N VAL A 4 43.48 1.39 -10.33
CA VAL A 4 42.41 0.78 -9.54
C VAL A 4 41.28 0.46 -10.50
N SER A 5 40.93 -0.82 -10.61
CA SER A 5 39.75 -1.29 -11.34
C SER A 5 38.65 -1.63 -10.34
N LYS A 6 37.40 -1.28 -10.66
CA LYS A 6 36.20 -1.64 -9.89
C LYS A 6 35.23 -2.40 -10.79
N SER A 7 34.80 -3.57 -10.35
CA SER A 7 33.69 -4.32 -10.92
C SER A 7 32.57 -4.45 -9.90
N ARG A 8 31.33 -4.66 -10.36
CA ARG A 8 30.16 -4.89 -9.50
C ARG A 8 29.70 -6.34 -9.67
N LEU A 9 29.31 -6.95 -8.56
CA LEU A 9 28.69 -8.27 -8.51
C LEU A 9 27.23 -8.07 -8.10
N PHE A 10 26.31 -8.68 -8.84
CA PHE A 10 24.89 -8.70 -8.52
C PHE A 10 24.55 -10.09 -7.99
N PHE A 11 23.81 -10.14 -6.87
CA PHE A 11 23.33 -11.38 -6.30
C PHE A 11 21.82 -11.34 -6.21
N ASN A 12 21.18 -12.39 -6.72
CA ASN A 12 19.77 -12.64 -6.51
C ASN A 12 19.56 -13.44 -5.22
N TYR A 13 18.35 -13.37 -4.66
CA TYR A 13 17.97 -14.18 -3.50
C TYR A 13 18.21 -15.69 -3.76
N THR A 14 17.87 -16.15 -4.96
CA THR A 14 18.02 -17.55 -5.39
C THR A 14 19.47 -18.03 -5.45
N ASP A 15 20.44 -17.13 -5.50
CA ASP A 15 21.88 -17.50 -5.54
C ASP A 15 22.36 -18.00 -4.17
N PHE A 16 21.72 -17.56 -3.09
CA PHE A 16 22.03 -17.97 -1.72
C PHE A 16 21.04 -18.98 -1.15
N TYR A 17 19.79 -18.95 -1.60
CA TYR A 17 18.70 -19.77 -1.06
C TYR A 17 18.01 -20.56 -2.19
N PRO A 18 18.70 -21.53 -2.80
CA PRO A 18 18.13 -22.32 -3.88
C PRO A 18 17.03 -23.26 -3.35
N ASN A 19 15.87 -23.23 -4.01
CA ASN A 19 14.67 -24.02 -3.68
C ASN A 19 13.96 -23.66 -2.37
N GLU A 20 14.30 -22.53 -1.75
CA GLU A 20 13.50 -21.97 -0.67
C GLU A 20 12.33 -21.14 -1.23
N GLU A 21 11.20 -21.16 -0.52
CA GLU A 21 10.09 -20.25 -0.84
C GLU A 21 10.52 -18.80 -0.61
N LEU A 22 10.02 -17.91 -1.45
CA LEU A 22 10.26 -16.48 -1.28
C LEU A 22 9.65 -16.00 0.05
N PRO A 23 10.33 -15.09 0.76
CA PRO A 23 9.76 -14.52 1.97
C PRO A 23 8.43 -13.82 1.64
N PRO A 24 7.47 -13.82 2.60
CA PRO A 24 6.22 -13.11 2.42
C PRO A 24 6.48 -11.61 2.23
N TYR A 25 5.54 -10.93 1.58
CA TYR A 25 5.61 -9.47 1.44
C TYR A 25 5.71 -8.80 2.82
N PRO A 26 6.56 -7.77 2.96
CA PRO A 26 6.76 -7.09 4.25
C PRO A 26 5.52 -6.30 4.71
N PHE A 27 4.59 -6.00 3.80
CA PHE A 27 3.37 -5.26 4.08
C PHE A 27 2.14 -6.11 3.78
N ASN A 28 1.11 -5.96 4.61
CA ASN A 28 -0.18 -6.59 4.37
C ASN A 28 -0.96 -5.77 3.33
N CYS A 29 -1.09 -6.36 2.14
CA CYS A 29 -1.80 -5.75 1.00
C CYS A 29 -3.20 -6.34 0.78
N ASN A 30 -3.85 -6.77 1.86
CA ASN A 30 -5.24 -7.23 1.79
C ASN A 30 -6.15 -6.12 1.27
N GLU A 31 -7.10 -6.50 0.41
CA GLU A 31 -8.17 -5.63 -0.04
C GLU A 31 -9.10 -5.29 1.12
N LEU A 32 -9.30 -3.99 1.36
CA LEU A 32 -10.14 -3.45 2.42
C LEU A 32 -11.27 -2.62 1.82
N THR A 33 -12.36 -2.50 2.60
CA THR A 33 -13.47 -1.60 2.32
C THR A 33 -13.90 -0.93 3.62
N ALA A 34 -14.44 0.27 3.52
CA ALA A 34 -14.92 1.06 4.64
C ALA A 34 -16.01 2.02 4.13
N PRO A 35 -16.88 2.57 4.99
CA PRO A 35 -17.90 3.50 4.55
C PRO A 35 -17.28 4.70 3.84
N GLU A 36 -17.93 5.22 2.80
CA GLU A 36 -17.42 6.38 2.05
C GLU A 36 -17.22 7.60 2.96
N SER A 37 -18.25 7.89 3.76
CA SER A 37 -18.28 9.00 4.70
C SER A 37 -18.85 8.57 6.06
N HIS A 38 -18.56 9.35 7.09
CA HIS A 38 -19.25 9.26 8.37
C HIS A 38 -20.38 10.29 8.44
N VAL A 39 -21.28 10.10 9.42
CA VAL A 39 -22.33 11.07 9.76
C VAL A 39 -21.71 12.46 9.87
N SER A 40 -22.25 13.46 9.17
CA SER A 40 -21.69 14.81 9.11
C SER A 40 -21.39 15.38 10.50
N PHE A 41 -20.33 16.18 10.63
CA PHE A 41 -20.06 16.95 11.85
C PHE A 41 -21.15 17.98 12.14
N CYS A 42 -21.94 18.38 11.13
CA CYS A 42 -23.09 19.27 11.30
C CYS A 42 -24.36 18.53 11.78
N PHE A 43 -24.29 17.22 12.00
CA PHE A 43 -25.42 16.45 12.51
C PHE A 43 -25.72 16.83 13.96
N SER A 44 -26.90 17.42 14.19
CA SER A 44 -27.34 17.89 15.52
C SER A 44 -28.10 16.84 16.34
N GLY A 45 -28.17 15.59 15.89
CA GLY A 45 -28.82 14.48 16.60
C GLY A 45 -27.87 13.73 17.54
N MET A 46 -28.41 12.77 18.29
CA MET A 46 -27.60 11.89 19.14
C MET A 46 -26.66 11.04 18.28
N ARG A 47 -25.34 11.20 18.45
CA ARG A 47 -24.35 10.25 17.91
C ARG A 47 -24.23 9.07 18.87
N GLY A 48 -24.64 7.89 18.42
CA GLY A 48 -24.23 6.63 19.03
C GLY A 48 -22.75 6.33 18.75
N PRO A 49 -22.16 5.31 19.40
CA PRO A 49 -20.84 4.82 19.00
C PRO A 49 -20.88 4.38 17.55
N ASN A 50 -19.92 4.83 16.74
CA ASN A 50 -19.78 4.36 15.37
C ASN A 50 -19.01 3.03 15.38
N PRO A 51 -19.65 1.89 15.04
CA PRO A 51 -18.97 0.60 15.04
C PRO A 51 -18.04 0.42 13.83
N CYS A 52 -18.10 1.33 12.84
CA CYS A 52 -17.35 1.22 11.60
C CYS A 52 -15.96 1.89 11.70
N PRO A 53 -14.98 1.38 10.93
CA PRO A 53 -13.66 2.00 10.82
C PRO A 53 -13.71 3.38 10.16
N GLN A 54 -12.58 4.10 10.16
CA GLN A 54 -12.45 5.41 9.51
C GLN A 54 -12.93 5.38 8.06
N SER A 55 -13.69 6.41 7.67
CA SER A 55 -14.27 6.48 6.33
C SER A 55 -13.20 6.66 5.25
N ILE A 56 -13.52 6.26 4.02
CA ILE A 56 -12.62 6.38 2.86
C ILE A 56 -12.16 7.84 2.69
N ILE A 57 -13.08 8.80 2.76
CA ILE A 57 -12.73 10.23 2.63
C ILE A 57 -11.68 10.66 3.65
N GLN A 58 -11.79 10.19 4.90
CA GLN A 58 -10.81 10.52 5.94
C GLN A 58 -9.45 9.86 5.67
N GLN A 59 -9.44 8.62 5.18
CA GLN A 59 -8.20 7.92 4.85
C GLN A 59 -7.49 8.52 3.63
N ILE A 60 -8.24 9.07 2.67
CA ILE A 60 -7.70 9.82 1.54
C ILE A 60 -7.09 11.15 2.00
N ASP A 61 -7.77 11.87 2.89
CA ASP A 61 -7.24 13.13 3.46
C ASP A 61 -5.92 12.93 4.22
N LEU A 62 -5.79 11.77 4.89
CA LEU A 62 -4.57 11.35 5.57
C LEU A 62 -3.52 10.69 4.66
N ASP A 63 -3.80 10.54 3.36
CA ASP A 63 -2.91 9.92 2.37
C ASP A 63 -2.46 8.49 2.73
N LEU A 64 -3.39 7.68 3.27
CA LEU A 64 -3.08 6.34 3.82
C LEU A 64 -3.38 5.18 2.86
N ILE A 65 -4.21 5.40 1.83
CA ILE A 65 -4.77 4.33 1.01
C ILE A 65 -4.63 4.59 -0.48
N SER A 66 -4.63 3.52 -1.27
CA SER A 66 -4.70 3.55 -2.73
C SER A 66 -5.93 2.81 -3.22
N TYR A 67 -6.64 3.41 -4.17
CA TYR A 67 -7.83 2.82 -4.79
C TYR A 67 -7.47 1.59 -5.64
N VAL A 68 -8.32 0.55 -5.58
CA VAL A 68 -8.19 -0.67 -6.39
C VAL A 68 -9.34 -0.79 -7.38
N LYS A 69 -10.58 -0.87 -6.89
CA LYS A 69 -11.76 -1.19 -7.71
C LYS A 69 -13.06 -0.81 -6.99
N PRO A 70 -14.21 -0.72 -7.68
CA PRO A 70 -15.49 -0.57 -7.00
C PRO A 70 -15.83 -1.82 -6.16
N ASN A 71 -16.47 -1.61 -5.03
CA ASN A 71 -17.08 -2.66 -4.22
C ASN A 71 -18.55 -2.80 -4.61
N PHE A 72 -19.00 -4.03 -4.88
CA PHE A 72 -20.40 -4.35 -5.16
C PHE A 72 -21.04 -5.19 -4.04
N ASN A 73 -20.33 -5.40 -2.95
CA ASN A 73 -20.84 -6.11 -1.78
C ASN A 73 -21.50 -5.13 -0.81
N ASP A 74 -22.59 -5.56 -0.19
CA ASP A 74 -23.35 -4.78 0.80
C ASP A 74 -23.15 -5.35 2.21
N GLY A 75 -21.90 -5.36 2.69
CA GLY A 75 -21.54 -5.76 4.04
C GLY A 75 -21.78 -4.67 5.10
N GLN A 76 -21.80 -5.08 6.37
CA GLN A 76 -21.84 -4.15 7.48
C GLN A 76 -20.53 -3.34 7.52
N CYS A 77 -20.65 -2.01 7.41
CA CYS A 77 -19.52 -1.08 7.27
C CYS A 77 -18.76 -1.15 5.94
N ASP A 78 -19.30 -1.84 4.94
CA ASP A 78 -18.76 -1.76 3.58
C ASP A 78 -19.08 -0.39 2.99
N GLY A 79 -18.18 0.09 2.13
CA GLY A 79 -18.46 1.23 1.25
C GLY A 79 -18.34 0.84 -0.21
N PRO A 80 -18.52 1.81 -1.11
CA PRO A 80 -18.59 1.59 -2.56
C PRO A 80 -17.22 1.32 -3.22
N HIS A 81 -16.11 1.39 -2.48
CA HIS A 81 -14.77 1.26 -3.03
C HIS A 81 -13.91 0.30 -2.21
N ILE A 82 -13.12 -0.50 -2.94
CA ILE A 82 -12.07 -1.34 -2.40
C ILE A 82 -10.75 -0.61 -2.54
N PHE A 83 -9.97 -0.61 -1.48
CA PHE A 83 -8.66 0.02 -1.40
C PHE A 83 -7.65 -0.88 -0.69
N VAL A 84 -6.37 -0.55 -0.85
CA VAL A 84 -5.25 -1.15 -0.12
C VAL A 84 -4.46 -0.04 0.59
N PRO A 85 -3.62 -0.37 1.57
CA PRO A 85 -2.67 0.60 2.12
C PRO A 85 -1.83 1.24 1.01
N LYS A 86 -1.51 2.53 1.14
CA LYS A 86 -0.79 3.30 0.11
C LYS A 86 0.47 2.59 -0.38
N VAL A 87 1.26 2.01 0.53
CA VAL A 87 2.50 1.26 0.21
C VAL A 87 2.29 0.10 -0.77
N CYS A 88 1.08 -0.45 -0.86
CA CYS A 88 0.74 -1.55 -1.75
C CYS A 88 0.29 -1.11 -3.15
N GLY A 89 -0.15 0.15 -3.30
CA GLY A 89 -0.58 0.72 -4.59
C GLY A 89 0.38 1.75 -5.16
N ASP A 90 1.19 2.37 -4.30
CA ASP A 90 2.13 3.42 -4.67
C ASP A 90 3.57 2.97 -4.43
N CYS A 91 4.23 2.53 -5.50
CA CYS A 91 5.62 2.09 -5.48
C CYS A 91 6.59 3.21 -5.06
N THR A 92 6.20 4.49 -5.15
CA THR A 92 7.07 5.61 -4.77
C THR A 92 7.31 5.69 -3.27
N VAL A 93 6.46 5.02 -2.47
CA VAL A 93 6.65 4.86 -1.03
C VAL A 93 7.86 3.97 -0.72
N LEU A 94 8.13 2.97 -1.56
CA LEU A 94 9.19 2.00 -1.34
C LEU A 94 10.50 2.36 -2.04
N GLY A 95 10.44 3.11 -3.13
CA GLY A 95 11.62 3.46 -3.91
C GLY A 95 11.38 4.59 -4.89
N SER A 96 12.48 5.15 -5.39
CA SER A 96 12.39 6.15 -6.45
C SER A 96 12.03 5.49 -7.78
N ASN A 97 11.21 6.17 -8.57
CA ASN A 97 11.00 5.83 -9.97
C ASN A 97 12.18 6.24 -10.88
N ILE A 98 13.21 6.87 -10.32
CA ILE A 98 14.43 7.26 -11.04
C ILE A 98 15.34 6.03 -11.11
N GLN A 99 15.67 5.63 -12.33
CA GLN A 99 16.67 4.59 -12.57
C GLN A 99 17.99 5.00 -11.91
N PRO A 100 18.57 4.15 -11.05
CA PRO A 100 19.80 4.49 -10.41
C PRO A 100 20.99 4.32 -11.37
N ASP A 101 22.01 5.18 -11.22
CA ASP A 101 23.25 5.18 -12.03
C ASP A 101 24.03 3.85 -12.03
N PHE A 102 23.62 2.89 -11.20
CA PHE A 102 24.26 1.58 -11.11
C PHE A 102 23.61 0.49 -11.94
N TRP A 103 22.42 0.70 -12.50
CA TRP A 103 21.87 -0.20 -13.52
C TRP A 103 22.74 -0.10 -14.77
N VAL A 104 23.29 -1.25 -15.19
CA VAL A 104 24.06 -1.38 -16.43
C VAL A 104 23.13 -2.05 -17.43
N GLU A 105 22.95 -1.45 -18.60
CA GLU A 105 22.23 -2.09 -19.73
C GLU A 105 23.10 -3.17 -20.40
#